data_AF-A0AAD6K7N0-F1
#
_entry.id   AF-A0AAD6K7N0-F1
#
_cell.length_a   1.000
_cell.length_b   1.000
_cell.length_c   1.000
_cell.angle_alpha   90.00
_cell.angle_beta   90.00
_cell.angle_gamma   90.00
#
_symmetry.space_group_name_H-M   'P 1'
#
loop_
_entity.id
_entity.type
_entity.pdbx_description
1 polymer ?
#
loop_
_entity_poly.entity_id
_entity_poly.type
_entity_poly.pdbx_seq_one_letter_code
_entity_poly.pdbx_strand_id
1 'polypeptide(L)'
;MRWERVQQQQQLQQGVAIEELNGPGKRWGHTCNSIKGGRFLYVFGGYGKDNCQTNQVHVFDTVNQTWSQPMLNGTLPVPRDSHSCTNVGENLYVFGGTDGTNPLKDLRILDTSSHTWISPNVRGDGPDAREGHSASLVGKRLFIFGGCGKSSDNSHEIYYNDLYILNTETFVWKKAITTGTPPSARDSHSCSSWRDKIIVIGGEDGHDYYLSDVYILDTETLVWKELNTSGQRLPPRAGHSTVSFGKNLFVFGGFTDAQNLYDDLHMLDVETGIWNMVMTTGDGPSARFSVAGDCLDPLKGGVLVFIGGCNKSLEALEDMYYLYTDLTRVQDEWRLEKLSLKKQLKLKCQEQNLSSSFHEKVLARIDTNSDFHHTLLSYAQPGRENSPLNQTQCHHGKKTFQAKVTESLSHGYTIETIVDGKLLHGILFSNKPSSPQIVSHKNRRKRESAEIGFVLNGDYNSNPKTSKSLNQGAVENIQPDNTHGMDSTAQEPKTEAAAVPDLKNLASSNAHMPHEVPPYVEPPATRTLNLNDDMISETEFLAAEGLPPCR
;
A
#
# COMPACT_ATOMS: atom_id res chain seq x y z
N MET A 1 26.23 6.80 -4.58
CA MET A 1 25.45 6.77 -3.31
C MET A 1 26.25 5.97 -2.29
N ARG A 2 26.06 6.23 -0.99
CA ARG A 2 26.89 5.64 0.08
C ARG A 2 26.05 5.00 1.17
N TRP A 3 26.40 3.76 1.52
CA TRP A 3 25.86 3.07 2.70
C TRP A 3 26.64 3.45 3.96
N GLU A 4 25.94 3.46 5.09
CA GLU A 4 26.52 3.66 6.42
C GLU A 4 25.72 2.87 7.45
N ARG A 5 26.34 1.88 8.09
CA ARG A 5 25.70 1.13 9.17
C ARG A 5 25.57 2.02 10.42
N VAL A 6 24.36 2.15 10.94
CA VAL A 6 24.08 2.89 12.17
C VAL A 6 24.64 2.11 13.35
N GLN A 7 25.67 2.65 13.99
CA GLN A 7 26.26 2.08 15.20
C GLN A 7 25.41 2.44 16.41
N GLN A 8 25.06 1.45 17.24
CA GLN A 8 24.38 1.69 18.51
C GLN A 8 25.41 2.24 19.52
N GLN A 9 25.15 3.41 20.09
CA GLN A 9 26.01 3.97 21.13
C GLN A 9 25.80 3.21 22.44
N GLN A 10 26.72 2.30 22.78
CA GLN A 10 26.79 1.71 24.12
C GLN A 10 27.13 2.79 25.15
N GLN A 11 26.12 3.34 25.83
CA GLN A 11 26.33 4.31 26.89
C GLN A 11 26.87 3.61 28.15
N LEU A 12 28.19 3.55 28.28
CA LEU A 12 28.91 3.11 29.47
C LEU A 12 28.74 4.09 30.65
N GLN A 13 27.51 4.23 31.17
CA GLN A 13 27.26 4.88 32.45
C GLN A 13 27.57 3.93 33.61
N GLN A 14 28.25 4.46 34.63
CA GLN A 14 28.78 3.64 35.71
C GLN A 14 27.70 3.26 36.74
N GLY A 15 27.50 1.95 36.93
CA GLY A 15 27.01 1.41 38.21
C GLY A 15 25.49 1.37 38.44
N VAL A 16 24.65 1.66 37.44
CA VAL A 16 23.19 1.45 37.55
C VAL A 16 22.73 0.54 36.43
N ALA A 17 22.17 -0.61 36.79
CA ALA A 17 21.50 -1.52 35.85
C ALA A 17 20.12 -0.96 35.47
N ILE A 18 20.12 0.04 34.59
CA ILE A 18 18.96 0.36 33.75
C ILE A 18 18.85 -0.80 32.75
N GLU A 19 17.65 -1.37 32.57
CA GLU A 19 17.43 -2.35 31.51
C GLU A 19 17.83 -1.73 30.17
N GLU A 20 18.73 -2.39 29.43
CA GLU A 20 19.23 -1.86 28.17
C GLU A 20 18.06 -1.69 27.20
N LEU A 21 17.68 -0.44 26.91
CA LEU A 21 16.82 -0.07 25.79
C LEU A 21 17.58 -0.18 24.46
N ASN A 22 18.14 -1.38 24.26
CA ASN A 22 18.46 -1.93 22.96
C ASN A 22 17.23 -1.76 22.05
N GLY A 23 17.48 -1.52 20.76
CA GLY A 23 16.44 -1.14 19.81
C GLY A 23 15.40 -2.24 19.52
N PRO A 24 14.67 -2.15 18.40
CA PRO A 24 13.65 -3.13 18.03
C PRO A 24 14.14 -4.59 17.95
N GLY A 25 15.46 -4.81 17.94
CA GLY A 25 16.08 -6.14 17.86
C GLY A 25 15.77 -6.82 16.54
N LYS A 26 15.97 -8.14 16.50
CA LYS A 26 15.82 -8.96 15.29
C LYS A 26 14.36 -9.03 14.84
N ARG A 27 14.03 -8.46 13.67
CA ARG A 27 12.68 -8.55 13.07
C ARG A 27 12.62 -8.33 11.56
N TRP A 28 11.68 -9.03 10.92
CA TRP A 28 11.21 -8.81 9.55
C TRP A 28 9.69 -8.68 9.51
N GLY A 29 9.12 -8.30 8.36
CA GLY A 29 7.67 -8.09 8.22
C GLY A 29 7.14 -6.93 9.07
N HIS A 30 8.02 -6.02 9.50
CA HIS A 30 7.69 -4.84 10.29
C HIS A 30 7.64 -3.60 9.40
N THR A 31 7.15 -2.49 9.96
CA THR A 31 7.18 -1.19 9.29
C THR A 31 8.03 -0.21 10.06
N CYS A 32 8.70 0.70 9.35
CA CYS A 32 9.34 1.88 9.92
C CYS A 32 8.80 3.14 9.23
N ASN A 33 8.63 4.21 10.00
CA ASN A 33 7.91 5.41 9.57
C ASN A 33 8.53 6.67 10.19
N SER A 34 8.88 7.63 9.34
CA SER A 34 9.52 8.90 9.69
C SER A 34 8.48 9.94 10.13
N ILE A 35 8.71 10.54 11.30
CA ILE A 35 7.79 11.48 11.95
C ILE A 35 8.56 12.76 12.35
N LYS A 36 7.86 13.90 12.38
CA LYS A 36 8.47 15.25 12.48
C LYS A 36 9.56 15.46 11.41
N GLY A 37 9.26 15.10 10.17
CA GLY A 37 10.11 15.35 8.99
C GLY A 37 11.45 14.62 9.01
N GLY A 38 11.49 13.38 9.52
CA GLY A 38 12.70 12.57 9.63
C GLY A 38 13.41 12.62 10.98
N ARG A 39 12.89 13.34 11.99
CA ARG A 39 13.48 13.36 13.34
C ARG A 39 13.28 12.04 14.08
N PHE A 40 12.09 11.48 14.05
CA PHE A 40 11.75 10.28 14.81
C PHE A 40 11.39 9.15 13.85
N LEU A 41 12.16 8.07 13.87
CA LEU A 41 11.80 6.84 13.15
C LEU A 41 11.05 5.93 14.11
N TYR A 42 9.75 5.79 13.91
CA TYR A 42 8.92 4.81 14.60
C TYR A 42 9.10 3.45 13.92
N VAL A 43 9.25 2.39 14.71
CA VAL A 43 9.30 0.99 14.25
C VAL A 43 8.21 0.20 14.97
N PHE A 44 7.36 -0.49 14.22
CA PHE A 44 6.22 -1.23 14.77
C PHE A 44 6.02 -2.59 14.09
N GLY A 45 5.58 -3.56 14.88
CA GLY A 45 5.26 -4.92 14.44
C GLY A 45 6.49 -5.74 14.04
N GLY A 46 6.25 -6.82 13.30
CA GLY A 46 7.23 -7.76 12.81
C GLY A 46 7.31 -9.07 13.60
N TYR A 47 7.91 -10.06 12.95
CA TYR A 47 8.26 -11.36 13.50
C TYR A 47 9.79 -11.47 13.62
N GLY A 48 10.29 -12.10 14.69
CA GLY A 48 11.70 -12.50 14.76
C GLY A 48 12.27 -12.64 16.17
N LYS A 49 12.00 -11.68 17.05
CA LYS A 49 12.35 -11.82 18.47
C LYS A 49 11.55 -12.98 19.05
N ASP A 50 12.25 -13.89 19.75
CA ASP A 50 11.68 -15.07 20.41
C ASP A 50 10.80 -15.96 19.50
N ASN A 51 11.02 -15.89 18.17
CA ASN A 51 10.21 -16.52 17.13
C ASN A 51 8.69 -16.23 17.23
N CYS A 52 8.33 -14.97 17.54
CA CYS A 52 6.94 -14.53 17.55
C CYS A 52 6.72 -13.14 16.95
N GLN A 53 5.46 -12.87 16.58
CA GLN A 53 4.95 -11.55 16.26
C GLN A 53 5.04 -10.62 17.49
N THR A 54 5.22 -9.32 17.25
CA THR A 54 5.18 -8.29 18.30
C THR A 54 4.21 -7.15 18.00
N ASN A 55 3.78 -6.43 19.03
CA ASN A 55 3.06 -5.14 18.92
C ASN A 55 3.87 -3.97 19.53
N GLN A 56 5.14 -4.20 19.88
CA GLN A 56 5.99 -3.17 20.47
C GLN A 56 6.34 -2.08 19.45
N VAL A 57 6.11 -0.83 19.84
CA VAL A 57 6.60 0.37 19.15
C VAL A 57 7.96 0.76 19.73
N HIS A 58 8.96 0.97 18.87
CA HIS A 58 10.25 1.57 19.23
C HIS A 58 10.41 2.88 18.47
N VAL A 59 11.08 3.86 19.06
CA VAL A 59 11.32 5.18 18.44
C VAL A 59 12.80 5.53 18.52
N PHE A 60 13.40 5.77 17.36
CA PHE A 60 14.79 6.26 17.24
C PHE A 60 14.78 7.76 16.94
N ASP A 61 15.42 8.55 17.79
CA ASP A 61 15.72 9.95 17.49
C ASP A 61 16.95 10.01 16.56
N THR A 62 16.75 10.43 15.31
CA THR A 62 17.80 10.40 14.28
C THR A 62 18.88 11.46 14.49
N VAL A 63 18.65 12.45 15.37
CA VAL A 63 19.62 13.48 15.76
C VAL A 63 20.48 12.97 16.92
N ASN A 64 19.85 12.45 17.97
CA ASN A 64 20.54 11.94 19.16
C ASN A 64 21.14 10.53 18.96
N GLN A 65 20.67 9.80 17.94
CA GLN A 65 21.04 8.41 17.63
C GLN A 65 20.73 7.41 18.76
N THR A 66 19.65 7.68 19.51
CA THR A 66 19.20 6.88 20.65
C THR A 66 17.85 6.22 20.37
N TRP A 67 17.74 4.95 20.73
CA TRP A 67 16.45 4.25 20.81
C TRP A 67 15.71 4.60 22.10
N SER A 68 14.38 4.44 22.04
CA SER A 68 13.47 4.57 23.16
C SER A 68 12.22 3.71 22.92
N GLN A 69 11.56 3.27 23.99
CA GLN A 69 10.24 2.63 23.91
C GLN A 69 9.22 3.57 24.59
N PRO A 70 8.32 4.23 23.84
CA PRO A 70 7.34 5.13 24.43
C PRO A 70 6.30 4.36 25.26
N MET A 71 5.83 4.98 26.34
CA MET A 71 4.66 4.46 27.08
C MET A 71 3.41 4.61 26.21
N LEU A 72 2.84 3.47 25.78
CA LEU A 72 1.69 3.43 24.89
C LEU A 72 0.37 3.47 25.66
N ASN A 73 -0.56 4.29 25.20
CA ASN A 73 -1.91 4.45 25.74
C ASN A 73 -2.97 3.81 24.84
N GLY A 74 -4.19 3.64 25.35
CA GLY A 74 -5.33 3.11 24.59
C GLY A 74 -5.32 1.57 24.44
N THR A 75 -6.06 1.07 23.46
CA THR A 75 -6.15 -0.39 23.20
C THR A 75 -5.10 -0.79 22.18
N LEU A 76 -4.03 -1.44 22.64
CA LEU A 76 -2.96 -1.94 21.78
C LEU A 76 -3.51 -2.84 20.64
N PRO A 77 -2.90 -2.81 19.44
CA PRO A 77 -3.15 -3.82 18.43
C PRO A 77 -2.69 -5.20 18.91
N VAL A 78 -3.27 -6.27 18.34
CA VAL A 78 -2.67 -7.61 18.45
C VAL A 78 -1.25 -7.57 17.85
N PRO A 79 -0.30 -8.36 18.41
CA PRO A 79 1.00 -8.61 17.78
C PRO A 79 0.81 -9.01 16.32
N ARG A 80 1.62 -8.43 15.43
CA ARG A 80 1.48 -8.67 13.99
C ARG A 80 2.74 -8.40 13.19
N ASP A 81 2.80 -9.02 12.04
CA ASP A 81 3.71 -8.72 10.94
C ASP A 81 2.97 -8.68 9.59
N SER A 82 3.70 -8.36 8.52
CA SER A 82 3.19 -8.25 7.14
C SER A 82 2.01 -7.26 6.97
N HIS A 83 1.91 -6.28 7.87
CA HIS A 83 0.93 -5.18 7.83
C HIS A 83 1.45 -3.98 7.03
N SER A 84 0.54 -3.16 6.53
CA SER A 84 0.89 -1.85 5.97
C SER A 84 0.83 -0.76 7.04
N CYS A 85 1.78 0.17 7.06
CA CYS A 85 1.73 1.37 7.91
C CYS A 85 2.00 2.62 7.09
N THR A 86 1.10 3.61 7.14
CA THR A 86 1.21 4.84 6.35
C THR A 86 1.00 6.08 7.21
N ASN A 87 1.86 7.09 7.00
CA ASN A 87 1.74 8.37 7.68
C ASN A 87 0.51 9.14 7.17
N VAL A 88 -0.31 9.65 8.08
CA VAL A 88 -1.41 10.58 7.77
C VAL A 88 -1.22 11.82 8.63
N GLY A 89 -0.56 12.83 8.05
CA GLY A 89 0.05 13.89 8.83
C GLY A 89 1.18 13.33 9.69
N GLU A 90 1.03 13.42 11.00
CA GLU A 90 2.02 12.94 11.98
C GLU A 90 1.58 11.64 12.67
N ASN A 91 0.43 11.06 12.27
CA ASN A 91 -0.12 9.85 12.88
C ASN A 91 0.11 8.64 11.98
N LEU A 92 0.33 7.47 12.58
CA LEU A 92 0.59 6.23 11.85
C LEU A 92 -0.70 5.43 11.69
N TYR A 93 -1.09 5.14 10.46
CA TYR A 93 -2.26 4.32 10.13
C TYR A 93 -1.79 2.92 9.77
N VAL A 94 -1.98 1.97 10.69
CA VAL A 94 -1.71 0.54 10.50
C VAL A 94 -2.97 -0.17 10.02
N PHE A 95 -2.85 -0.96 8.97
CA PHE A 95 -3.93 -1.78 8.45
C PHE A 95 -3.44 -3.21 8.11
N GLY A 96 -4.26 -4.20 8.44
CA GLY A 96 -4.05 -5.61 8.10
C GLY A 96 -2.82 -6.23 8.77
N GLY A 97 -2.17 -7.14 8.05
CA GLY A 97 -1.11 -8.03 8.55
C GLY A 97 -1.66 -9.34 9.09
N THR A 98 -0.83 -10.11 9.79
CA THR A 98 -1.19 -11.43 10.34
C THR A 98 -0.90 -11.49 11.83
N ASP A 99 -1.67 -12.27 12.60
CA ASP A 99 -1.35 -12.59 13.99
C ASP A 99 -0.47 -13.86 14.15
N GLY A 100 0.06 -14.38 13.03
CA GLY A 100 0.77 -15.64 12.92
C GLY A 100 -0.15 -16.86 12.70
N THR A 101 -1.47 -16.69 12.86
CA THR A 101 -2.49 -17.72 12.57
C THR A 101 -3.50 -17.24 11.52
N ASN A 102 -3.94 -15.98 11.63
CA ASN A 102 -5.01 -15.37 10.85
C ASN A 102 -4.56 -14.05 10.23
N PRO A 103 -4.87 -13.80 8.95
CA PRO A 103 -4.77 -12.45 8.39
C PRO A 103 -5.80 -11.52 9.06
N LEU A 104 -5.51 -10.22 9.08
CA LEU A 104 -6.23 -9.20 9.83
C LEU A 104 -6.90 -8.17 8.91
N LYS A 105 -7.95 -7.50 9.40
CA LYS A 105 -8.60 -6.36 8.73
C LYS A 105 -8.95 -5.18 9.65
N ASP A 106 -8.31 -5.08 10.81
CA ASP A 106 -8.48 -3.90 11.65
C ASP A 106 -7.62 -2.73 11.15
N LEU A 107 -8.22 -1.54 11.16
CA LEU A 107 -7.50 -0.27 11.04
C LEU A 107 -7.17 0.22 12.46
N ARG A 108 -5.91 0.56 12.69
CA ARG A 108 -5.41 1.08 13.96
C ARG A 108 -4.61 2.34 13.71
N ILE A 109 -4.76 3.34 14.57
CA ILE A 109 -4.07 4.61 14.45
C ILE A 109 -3.22 4.82 15.70
N LEU A 110 -1.91 5.02 15.54
CA LEU A 110 -1.07 5.57 16.60
C LEU A 110 -1.02 7.09 16.43
N ASP A 111 -1.62 7.81 17.38
CA ASP A 111 -1.33 9.22 17.58
C ASP A 111 0.05 9.35 18.22
N THR A 112 1.02 9.88 17.46
CA THR A 112 2.41 10.03 17.92
C THR A 112 2.60 11.18 18.91
N SER A 113 1.63 12.11 19.00
CA SER A 113 1.67 13.23 19.93
C SER A 113 1.28 12.84 21.36
N SER A 114 0.36 11.89 21.51
CA SER A 114 -0.07 11.34 22.81
C SER A 114 0.39 9.89 23.08
N HIS A 115 1.05 9.26 22.10
CA HIS A 115 1.38 7.84 22.08
C HIS A 115 0.18 6.92 22.32
N THR A 116 -1.00 7.30 21.81
CA THR A 116 -2.27 6.58 22.01
C THR A 116 -2.64 5.75 20.79
N TRP A 117 -2.88 4.46 20.99
CA TRP A 117 -3.53 3.59 20.02
C TRP A 117 -5.04 3.79 20.01
N ILE A 118 -5.56 4.18 18.84
CA ILE A 118 -6.96 4.51 18.57
C ILE A 118 -7.53 3.47 17.60
N SER A 119 -8.71 2.97 17.92
CA SER A 119 -9.53 2.12 17.05
C SER A 119 -10.63 2.96 16.40
N PRO A 120 -10.44 3.52 15.19
CA PRO A 120 -11.44 4.37 14.54
C PRO A 120 -12.73 3.61 14.19
N ASN A 121 -13.87 4.30 14.30
CA ASN A 121 -15.18 3.77 13.86
C ASN A 121 -15.28 3.81 12.33
N VAL A 122 -14.66 2.83 11.68
CA VAL A 122 -14.68 2.64 10.23
C VAL A 122 -16.04 2.19 9.71
N ARG A 123 -16.41 2.64 8.50
CA ARG A 123 -17.70 2.36 7.85
C ARG A 123 -17.52 2.11 6.36
N GLY A 124 -18.58 1.63 5.70
CA GLY A 124 -18.59 1.41 4.25
C GLY A 124 -18.07 0.03 3.86
N ASP A 125 -17.71 -0.11 2.58
CA ASP A 125 -17.24 -1.36 1.98
C ASP A 125 -15.70 -1.41 2.03
N GLY A 126 -15.18 -2.16 3.00
CA GLY A 126 -13.76 -2.25 3.33
C GLY A 126 -13.10 -3.55 2.88
N PRO A 127 -11.76 -3.59 2.83
CA PRO A 127 -10.99 -4.77 2.45
C PRO A 127 -11.23 -5.97 3.38
N ASP A 128 -11.24 -7.15 2.77
CA ASP A 128 -11.12 -8.42 3.52
C ASP A 128 -9.73 -8.61 4.13
N ALA A 129 -9.68 -9.55 5.07
CA ALA A 129 -8.52 -9.81 5.91
C ALA A 129 -7.31 -10.24 5.09
N ARG A 130 -6.21 -9.52 5.25
CA ARG A 130 -5.04 -9.65 4.38
C ARG A 130 -3.71 -9.26 5.03
N GLU A 131 -2.67 -9.90 4.52
CA GLU A 131 -1.26 -9.64 4.77
C GLU A 131 -0.54 -9.51 3.41
N GLY A 132 0.72 -9.04 3.42
CA GLY A 132 1.48 -8.81 2.18
C GLY A 132 0.90 -7.75 1.24
N HIS A 133 -0.12 -7.01 1.68
CA HIS A 133 -0.73 -5.90 0.94
C HIS A 133 0.09 -4.63 1.09
N SER A 134 -0.08 -3.71 0.15
CA SER A 134 0.60 -2.41 0.17
C SER A 134 -0.39 -1.26 0.38
N ALA A 135 0.14 -0.12 0.83
CA ALA A 135 -0.65 1.08 1.10
C ALA A 135 0.06 2.36 0.66
N SER A 136 -0.71 3.37 0.24
CA SER A 136 -0.18 4.69 -0.10
C SER A 136 -1.22 5.80 0.09
N LEU A 137 -0.80 6.95 0.63
CA LEU A 137 -1.65 8.12 0.83
C LEU A 137 -1.54 9.08 -0.36
N VAL A 138 -2.67 9.48 -0.94
CA VAL A 138 -2.71 10.60 -1.90
C VAL A 138 -3.77 11.62 -1.46
N GLY A 139 -3.28 12.68 -0.81
CA GLY A 139 -4.11 13.70 -0.16
C GLY A 139 -4.77 13.16 1.11
N LYS A 140 -6.11 13.04 1.08
CA LYS A 140 -6.94 12.57 2.21
C LYS A 140 -7.50 11.15 1.99
N ARG A 141 -6.81 10.38 1.14
CA ARG A 141 -7.23 9.05 0.67
C ARG A 141 -6.09 8.07 0.85
N LEU A 142 -6.26 7.12 1.76
CA LEU A 142 -5.36 5.98 1.89
C LEU A 142 -5.85 4.89 0.93
N PHE A 143 -5.01 4.55 -0.04
CA PHE A 143 -5.25 3.47 -1.00
C PHE A 143 -4.61 2.19 -0.46
N ILE A 144 -5.36 1.09 -0.44
CA ILE A 144 -4.88 -0.26 -0.13
C ILE A 144 -4.99 -1.10 -1.40
N PHE A 145 -3.92 -1.81 -1.78
CA PHE A 145 -3.89 -2.68 -2.95
C PHE A 145 -3.32 -4.06 -2.63
N GLY A 146 -3.90 -5.08 -3.27
CA GLY A 146 -3.38 -6.45 -3.25
C GLY A 146 -3.30 -7.10 -1.88
N GLY A 147 -2.30 -7.96 -1.69
CA GLY A 147 -2.10 -8.84 -0.54
C GLY A 147 -2.68 -10.24 -0.75
N CYS A 148 -2.37 -11.14 0.16
CA CYS A 148 -2.98 -12.46 0.28
C CYS A 148 -3.87 -12.53 1.53
N GLY A 149 -4.87 -13.40 1.50
CA GLY A 149 -5.77 -13.72 2.61
C GLY A 149 -6.14 -15.20 2.59
N LYS A 150 -7.12 -15.62 3.39
CA LYS A 150 -7.55 -17.04 3.47
C LYS A 150 -8.99 -17.23 3.00
N SER A 151 -9.27 -18.39 2.40
CA SER A 151 -10.61 -18.80 2.01
C SER A 151 -11.54 -18.97 3.22
N SER A 152 -12.87 -18.91 3.01
CA SER A 152 -13.86 -18.97 4.11
C SER A 152 -13.87 -20.27 4.91
N ASP A 153 -13.25 -21.32 4.37
CA ASP A 153 -13.02 -22.65 4.95
C ASP A 153 -11.55 -22.87 5.37
N ASN A 154 -10.69 -21.87 5.22
CA ASN A 154 -9.23 -21.91 5.44
C ASN A 154 -8.49 -23.02 4.68
N SER A 155 -9.01 -23.47 3.53
CA SER A 155 -8.39 -24.53 2.71
C SER A 155 -7.30 -24.04 1.76
N HIS A 156 -7.32 -22.76 1.37
CA HIS A 156 -6.34 -22.17 0.46
C HIS A 156 -6.18 -20.66 0.69
N GLU A 157 -5.09 -20.11 0.17
CA GLU A 157 -4.82 -18.68 0.12
C GLU A 157 -5.56 -18.01 -1.04
N ILE A 158 -5.90 -16.73 -0.85
CA ILE A 158 -6.57 -15.90 -1.85
C ILE A 158 -5.73 -14.66 -2.08
N TYR A 159 -5.09 -14.57 -3.24
CA TYR A 159 -4.35 -13.39 -3.69
C TYR A 159 -5.34 -12.36 -4.24
N TYR A 160 -5.19 -11.09 -3.86
CA TYR A 160 -6.08 -10.00 -4.26
C TYR A 160 -5.44 -9.12 -5.35
N ASN A 161 -6.27 -8.58 -6.25
CA ASN A 161 -5.93 -7.42 -7.10
C ASN A 161 -6.90 -6.25 -6.92
N ASP A 162 -7.67 -6.25 -5.84
CA ASP A 162 -8.62 -5.18 -5.57
C ASP A 162 -7.96 -3.96 -4.93
N LEU A 163 -8.61 -2.82 -5.14
CA LEU A 163 -8.18 -1.51 -4.66
C LEU A 163 -9.27 -0.95 -3.74
N TYR A 164 -8.91 -0.64 -2.51
CA TYR A 164 -9.79 0.02 -1.55
C TYR A 164 -9.29 1.43 -1.24
N ILE A 165 -10.22 2.34 -0.97
CA ILE A 165 -9.94 3.73 -0.62
C ILE A 165 -10.61 4.05 0.70
N LEU A 166 -9.81 4.40 1.71
CA LEU A 166 -10.27 5.01 2.96
C LEU A 166 -10.20 6.54 2.84
N ASN A 167 -11.31 7.24 3.06
CA ASN A 167 -11.26 8.66 3.39
C ASN A 167 -10.77 8.81 4.84
N THR A 168 -9.61 9.45 5.03
CA THR A 168 -8.94 9.55 6.35
C THR A 168 -9.55 10.61 7.28
N GLU A 169 -10.48 11.45 6.80
CA GLU A 169 -11.24 12.39 7.64
C GLU A 169 -12.58 11.79 8.11
N THR A 170 -13.24 10.97 7.28
CA THR A 170 -14.58 10.44 7.58
C THR A 170 -14.57 8.97 8.02
N PHE A 171 -13.42 8.30 7.95
CA PHE A 171 -13.25 6.85 8.17
C PHE A 171 -14.23 5.97 7.36
N VAL A 172 -14.53 6.40 6.14
CA VAL A 172 -15.38 5.63 5.21
C VAL A 172 -14.49 4.95 4.17
N TRP A 173 -14.57 3.62 4.15
CA TRP A 173 -14.03 2.76 3.11
C TRP A 173 -14.95 2.71 1.89
N LYS A 174 -14.32 2.55 0.71
CA LYS A 174 -14.99 2.23 -0.54
C LYS A 174 -14.09 1.35 -1.40
N LYS A 175 -14.61 0.23 -1.91
CA LYS A 175 -13.99 -0.51 -3.02
C LYS A 175 -13.99 0.35 -4.29
N ALA A 176 -12.81 0.52 -4.89
CA ALA A 176 -12.64 1.32 -6.09
C ALA A 176 -13.08 0.53 -7.33
N ILE A 177 -13.83 1.19 -8.21
CA ILE A 177 -14.08 0.68 -9.57
C ILE A 177 -13.01 1.30 -10.46
N THR A 178 -12.04 0.48 -10.86
CA THR A 178 -10.90 0.88 -11.69
C THR A 178 -11.14 0.50 -13.16
N THR A 179 -10.36 1.11 -14.06
CA THR A 179 -10.36 0.79 -15.50
C THR A 179 -8.93 0.82 -16.06
N GLY A 180 -8.75 0.46 -17.34
CA GLY A 180 -7.43 0.34 -17.96
C GLY A 180 -6.85 -1.06 -17.77
N THR A 181 -5.54 -1.16 -17.57
CA THR A 181 -4.82 -2.43 -17.34
C THR A 181 -4.41 -2.52 -15.86
N PRO A 182 -5.19 -3.15 -14.98
CA PRO A 182 -4.81 -3.34 -13.57
C PRO A 182 -3.68 -4.38 -13.44
N PRO A 183 -2.93 -4.37 -12.32
CA PRO A 183 -1.98 -5.43 -12.02
C PRO A 183 -2.70 -6.79 -11.79
N SER A 184 -1.94 -7.88 -11.93
CA SER A 184 -2.36 -9.22 -11.48
C SER A 184 -2.58 -9.27 -9.97
N ALA A 185 -3.28 -10.32 -9.50
CA ALA A 185 -3.45 -10.60 -8.08
C ALA A 185 -2.11 -10.98 -7.45
N ARG A 186 -1.73 -10.29 -6.38
CA ARG A 186 -0.37 -10.34 -5.84
C ARG A 186 -0.28 -9.91 -4.38
N ASP A 187 0.67 -10.46 -3.65
CA ASP A 187 1.12 -9.99 -2.35
C ASP A 187 2.57 -9.45 -2.44
N SER A 188 3.24 -9.23 -1.31
CA SER A 188 4.68 -8.97 -1.14
C SER A 188 5.33 -7.98 -2.13
N HIS A 189 4.54 -7.02 -2.60
CA HIS A 189 4.87 -5.97 -3.54
C HIS A 189 4.97 -4.63 -2.81
N SER A 190 5.70 -3.69 -3.39
CA SER A 190 5.71 -2.32 -2.88
C SER A 190 4.66 -1.45 -3.58
N CYS A 191 4.18 -0.43 -2.85
CA CYS A 191 3.39 0.66 -3.42
C CYS A 191 3.88 2.00 -2.87
N SER A 192 4.03 2.98 -3.75
CA SER A 192 4.52 4.32 -3.41
C SER A 192 3.68 5.41 -4.09
N SER A 193 3.46 6.51 -3.39
CA SER A 193 2.76 7.68 -3.95
C SER A 193 3.71 8.64 -4.66
N TRP A 194 3.31 9.17 -5.82
CA TRP A 194 3.97 10.30 -6.46
C TRP A 194 2.96 11.24 -7.12
N ARG A 195 3.04 12.54 -6.79
CA ARG A 195 2.09 13.58 -7.26
C ARG A 195 0.64 13.19 -6.95
N ASP A 196 -0.18 12.88 -7.95
CA ASP A 196 -1.55 12.38 -7.79
C ASP A 196 -1.74 10.92 -8.24
N LYS A 197 -0.68 10.11 -8.12
CA LYS A 197 -0.62 8.72 -8.57
C LYS A 197 -0.07 7.80 -7.48
N ILE A 198 -0.45 6.53 -7.55
CA ILE A 198 0.23 5.45 -6.82
C ILE A 198 0.91 4.53 -7.84
N ILE A 199 2.09 4.03 -7.48
CA ILE A 199 2.94 3.17 -8.29
C ILE A 199 3.09 1.85 -7.54
N VAL A 200 2.73 0.74 -8.16
CA VAL A 200 2.95 -0.64 -7.67
C VAL A 200 4.12 -1.25 -8.42
N ILE A 201 5.02 -1.93 -7.70
CA ILE A 201 6.21 -2.57 -8.28
C ILE A 201 6.28 -4.02 -7.81
N GLY A 202 6.45 -4.96 -8.75
CA GLY A 202 6.76 -6.36 -8.50
C GLY A 202 5.75 -7.09 -7.60
N GLY A 203 6.29 -7.97 -6.74
CA GLY A 203 5.52 -8.90 -5.89
C GLY A 203 5.63 -10.34 -6.35
N GLU A 204 4.78 -11.18 -5.78
CA GLU A 204 4.53 -12.57 -6.15
C GLU A 204 3.04 -12.72 -6.49
N ASP A 205 2.74 -13.46 -7.56
CA ASP A 205 1.37 -13.71 -8.03
C ASP A 205 0.83 -15.06 -7.52
N GLY A 206 -0.49 -15.27 -7.60
CA GLY A 206 -1.17 -16.49 -7.13
C GLY A 206 -0.86 -17.79 -7.91
N HIS A 207 0.24 -17.83 -8.66
CA HIS A 207 0.79 -19.01 -9.33
C HIS A 207 2.30 -19.18 -9.05
N ASP A 208 2.79 -18.59 -7.95
CA ASP A 208 4.19 -18.58 -7.50
C ASP A 208 5.15 -17.84 -8.49
N TYR A 209 4.62 -16.91 -9.31
CA TYR A 209 5.44 -16.10 -10.21
C TYR A 209 5.83 -14.76 -9.60
N TYR A 210 7.14 -14.60 -9.37
CA TYR A 210 7.76 -13.32 -9.02
C TYR A 210 7.70 -12.32 -10.18
N LEU A 211 7.47 -11.05 -9.85
CA LEU A 211 7.16 -9.99 -10.80
C LEU A 211 8.19 -8.85 -10.73
N SER A 212 8.44 -8.19 -11.87
CA SER A 212 9.24 -6.95 -12.01
C SER A 212 8.49 -5.86 -12.77
N ASP A 213 7.19 -6.07 -12.98
CA ASP A 213 6.31 -5.13 -13.63
C ASP A 213 6.12 -3.87 -12.75
N VAL A 214 5.78 -2.76 -13.41
CA VAL A 214 5.53 -1.48 -12.76
C VAL A 214 4.20 -0.96 -13.26
N TYR A 215 3.26 -0.74 -12.34
CA TYR A 215 1.93 -0.24 -12.66
C TYR A 215 1.70 1.11 -12.01
N ILE A 216 1.00 2.01 -12.70
CA ILE A 216 0.68 3.35 -12.22
C ILE A 216 -0.82 3.63 -12.33
N LEU A 217 -1.42 4.04 -11.21
CA LEU A 217 -2.83 4.44 -11.12
C LEU A 217 -2.92 5.97 -11.07
N ASP A 218 -3.71 6.56 -11.96
CA ASP A 218 -4.16 7.93 -11.78
C ASP A 218 -5.28 8.01 -10.73
N THR A 219 -5.03 8.62 -9.57
CA THR A 219 -5.96 8.54 -8.42
C THR A 219 -7.27 9.33 -8.60
N GLU A 220 -7.39 10.17 -9.64
CA GLU A 220 -8.58 10.99 -9.88
C GLU A 220 -9.49 10.47 -11.00
N THR A 221 -8.95 9.61 -11.87
CA THR A 221 -9.69 8.89 -12.92
C THR A 221 -9.85 7.40 -12.61
N LEU A 222 -9.04 6.86 -11.68
CA LEU A 222 -8.97 5.44 -11.33
C LEU A 222 -8.63 4.54 -12.54
N VAL A 223 -7.81 5.08 -13.45
CA VAL A 223 -7.28 4.35 -14.61
C VAL A 223 -5.90 3.82 -14.26
N TRP A 224 -5.76 2.49 -14.26
CA TRP A 224 -4.47 1.80 -14.19
C TRP A 224 -3.81 1.74 -15.58
N LYS A 225 -2.48 1.82 -15.59
CA LYS A 225 -1.63 1.50 -16.74
C LYS A 225 -0.40 0.74 -16.27
N GLU A 226 0.09 -0.18 -17.07
CA GLU A 226 1.49 -0.58 -16.99
C GLU A 226 2.38 0.61 -17.41
N LEU A 227 3.50 0.81 -16.71
CA LEU A 227 4.50 1.84 -17.01
C LEU A 227 5.56 1.23 -17.93
N ASN A 228 5.68 1.79 -19.14
CA ASN A 228 6.75 1.41 -20.07
C ASN A 228 8.12 1.74 -19.47
N THR A 229 8.80 0.75 -18.88
CA THR A 229 10.12 0.94 -18.25
C THR A 229 11.28 0.50 -19.14
N SER A 230 12.43 1.14 -18.98
CA SER A 230 13.67 0.86 -19.74
C SER A 230 14.93 1.04 -18.87
N GLY A 231 16.12 0.84 -19.44
CA GLY A 231 17.38 0.90 -18.70
C GLY A 231 17.70 -0.43 -17.99
N GLN A 232 18.39 -0.34 -16.85
CA GLN A 232 18.78 -1.50 -16.02
C GLN A 232 17.60 -1.96 -15.17
N ARG A 233 16.60 -2.57 -15.83
CA ARG A 233 15.35 -3.04 -15.22
C ARG A 233 15.61 -3.90 -13.98
N LEU A 234 14.75 -3.73 -12.99
CA LEU A 234 14.70 -4.56 -11.79
C LEU A 234 14.49 -6.04 -12.18
N PRO A 235 15.29 -6.99 -11.68
CA PRO A 235 14.94 -8.41 -11.72
C PRO A 235 13.60 -8.67 -11.02
N PRO A 236 12.80 -9.69 -11.42
CA PRO A 236 11.59 -10.07 -10.68
C PRO A 236 11.86 -10.22 -9.19
N ARG A 237 10.90 -9.86 -8.31
CA ARG A 237 11.06 -10.05 -6.85
C ARG A 237 9.82 -9.75 -6.00
N ALA A 238 9.67 -10.55 -4.95
CA ALA A 238 8.83 -10.28 -3.79
C ALA A 238 9.66 -9.83 -2.58
N GLY A 239 8.98 -9.31 -1.54
CA GLY A 239 9.59 -8.96 -0.25
C GLY A 239 10.63 -7.84 -0.32
N HIS A 240 10.66 -7.06 -1.40
CA HIS A 240 11.57 -5.94 -1.60
C HIS A 240 11.07 -4.68 -0.89
N SER A 241 12.00 -3.79 -0.51
CA SER A 241 11.67 -2.52 0.14
C SER A 241 11.80 -1.37 -0.85
N THR A 242 10.79 -0.50 -0.93
CA THR A 242 10.80 0.66 -1.84
C THR A 242 10.62 1.95 -1.07
N VAL A 243 11.62 2.84 -1.16
CA VAL A 243 11.61 4.15 -0.50
C VAL A 243 11.58 5.26 -1.54
N SER A 244 10.66 6.21 -1.39
CA SER A 244 10.48 7.34 -2.32
C SER A 244 11.27 8.59 -1.92
N PHE A 245 11.98 9.21 -2.85
CA PHE A 245 12.57 10.55 -2.69
C PHE A 245 12.39 11.40 -3.95
N GLY A 246 11.54 12.43 -3.86
CA GLY A 246 11.11 13.23 -5.01
C GLY A 246 10.37 12.37 -6.02
N LYS A 247 10.90 12.29 -7.25
CA LYS A 247 10.43 11.38 -8.32
C LYS A 247 11.18 10.04 -8.42
N ASN A 248 12.11 9.76 -7.52
CA ASN A 248 12.92 8.55 -7.55
C ASN A 248 12.36 7.54 -6.55
N LEU A 249 12.15 6.30 -6.99
CA LEU A 249 11.82 5.16 -6.13
C LEU A 249 13.04 4.25 -6.03
N PHE A 250 13.51 4.03 -4.80
CA PHE A 250 14.67 3.21 -4.48
C PHE A 250 14.23 1.84 -4.01
N VAL A 251 14.45 0.82 -4.84
CA VAL A 251 14.15 -0.58 -4.52
C VAL A 251 15.41 -1.27 -4.02
N PHE A 252 15.33 -1.88 -2.84
CA PHE A 252 16.41 -2.64 -2.21
C PHE A 252 15.94 -4.03 -1.79
N GLY A 253 16.78 -5.04 -2.04
CA GLY A 253 16.57 -6.42 -1.59
C GLY A 253 15.36 -7.11 -2.20
N GLY A 254 14.84 -8.11 -1.48
CA GLY A 254 13.79 -9.04 -1.93
C GLY A 254 14.34 -10.39 -2.41
N PHE A 255 13.48 -11.21 -3.02
CA PHE A 255 13.80 -12.58 -3.43
C PHE A 255 13.02 -13.06 -4.68
N THR A 256 13.54 -14.07 -5.39
CA THR A 256 12.84 -14.83 -6.47
C THR A 256 12.63 -16.31 -6.17
N ASP A 257 13.20 -16.81 -5.07
CA ASP A 257 13.03 -18.18 -4.56
C ASP A 257 13.82 -18.28 -3.24
N ALA A 258 13.78 -19.45 -2.60
CA ALA A 258 14.47 -19.69 -1.33
C ALA A 258 16.02 -19.67 -1.40
N GLN A 259 16.62 -19.56 -2.60
CA GLN A 259 18.07 -19.52 -2.81
C GLN A 259 18.55 -18.13 -3.28
N ASN A 260 17.73 -17.42 -4.05
CA ASN A 260 18.03 -16.11 -4.65
C ASN A 260 17.44 -14.95 -3.83
N LEU A 261 18.23 -14.47 -2.87
CA LEU A 261 18.03 -13.24 -2.10
C LEU A 261 18.92 -12.10 -2.65
N TYR A 262 18.41 -10.87 -2.68
CA TYR A 262 19.14 -9.71 -3.23
C TYR A 262 19.69 -8.75 -2.16
N ASP A 263 20.84 -8.13 -2.46
CA ASP A 263 21.42 -6.93 -1.84
C ASP A 263 21.67 -5.79 -2.84
N ASP A 264 21.15 -5.92 -4.07
CA ASP A 264 21.21 -4.84 -5.06
C ASP A 264 20.29 -3.67 -4.69
N LEU A 265 20.62 -2.51 -5.26
CA LEU A 265 19.86 -1.26 -5.13
C LEU A 265 19.54 -0.76 -6.53
N HIS A 266 18.26 -0.67 -6.86
CA HIS A 266 17.77 -0.09 -8.11
C HIS A 266 17.03 1.22 -7.87
N MET A 267 17.12 2.15 -8.82
CA MET A 267 16.42 3.43 -8.78
C MET A 267 15.59 3.62 -10.06
N LEU A 268 14.28 3.82 -9.88
CA LEU A 268 13.34 4.19 -10.94
C LEU A 268 13.04 5.69 -10.88
N ASP A 269 13.30 6.41 -11.97
CA ASP A 269 12.69 7.73 -12.20
C ASP A 269 11.27 7.53 -12.76
N VAL A 270 10.24 7.75 -11.94
CA VAL A 270 8.84 7.48 -12.33
C VAL A 270 8.29 8.46 -13.38
N GLU A 271 9.01 9.54 -13.66
CA GLU A 271 8.63 10.52 -14.69
C GLU A 271 9.12 10.11 -16.09
N THR A 272 10.21 9.32 -16.17
CA THR A 272 10.80 8.85 -17.43
C THR A 272 10.65 7.34 -17.66
N GLY A 273 10.37 6.56 -16.61
CA GLY A 273 10.33 5.10 -16.66
C GLY A 273 11.72 4.44 -16.70
N ILE A 274 12.80 5.20 -16.47
CA ILE A 274 14.16 4.68 -16.58
C ILE A 274 14.62 4.10 -15.25
N TRP A 275 14.95 2.81 -15.26
CA TRP A 275 15.66 2.11 -14.19
C TRP A 275 17.17 2.27 -14.33
N ASN A 276 17.84 2.48 -13.20
CA ASN A 276 19.29 2.46 -13.07
C ASN A 276 19.66 1.51 -11.92
N MET A 277 20.70 0.69 -12.09
CA MET A 277 21.32 -0.04 -10.99
C MET A 277 22.27 0.92 -10.27
N VAL A 278 22.07 1.12 -8.97
CA VAL A 278 22.79 2.14 -8.21
C VAL A 278 24.11 1.58 -7.70
N MET A 279 25.22 2.09 -8.23
CA MET A 279 26.54 1.79 -7.66
C MET A 279 26.68 2.44 -6.27
N THR A 280 26.91 1.59 -5.26
CA THR A 280 27.05 1.99 -3.86
C THR A 280 28.47 1.82 -3.34
N THR A 281 28.84 2.65 -2.36
CA THR A 281 30.12 2.57 -1.64
C THR A 281 29.92 2.43 -0.13
N GLY A 282 30.85 1.77 0.55
CA GLY A 282 30.74 1.44 1.98
C GLY A 282 30.00 0.12 2.21
N ASP A 283 30.11 -0.42 3.42
CA ASP A 283 29.51 -1.71 3.80
C ASP A 283 27.99 -1.58 3.89
N GLY A 284 27.30 -2.10 2.87
CA GLY A 284 25.84 -2.10 2.78
C GLY A 284 25.16 -3.19 3.61
N PRO A 285 23.81 -3.21 3.64
CA PRO A 285 23.07 -4.32 4.21
C PRO A 285 23.28 -5.58 3.36
N SER A 286 23.56 -6.70 4.01
CA SER A 286 23.60 -8.03 3.37
C SER A 286 22.28 -8.39 2.70
N ALA A 287 22.31 -9.33 1.74
CA ALA A 287 21.12 -9.78 1.03
C ALA A 287 19.98 -10.21 1.97
N ARG A 288 18.77 -9.68 1.71
CA ARG A 288 17.62 -9.79 2.62
C ARG A 288 16.28 -9.47 1.96
N PHE A 289 15.20 -9.96 2.57
CA PHE A 289 13.82 -9.60 2.24
C PHE A 289 13.07 -9.07 3.48
N SER A 290 11.89 -8.46 3.25
CA SER A 290 10.99 -7.90 4.27
C SER A 290 11.66 -6.96 5.28
N VAL A 291 12.61 -6.17 4.76
CA VAL A 291 13.33 -5.07 5.41
C VAL A 291 12.49 -3.80 5.35
N ALA A 292 12.30 -3.11 6.48
CA ALA A 292 11.56 -1.86 6.50
C ALA A 292 12.47 -0.70 6.08
N GLY A 293 11.93 0.26 5.32
CA GLY A 293 12.66 1.48 4.97
C GLY A 293 11.75 2.69 4.78
N ASP A 294 12.30 3.88 5.00
CA ASP A 294 11.63 5.17 4.78
C ASP A 294 12.64 6.31 4.51
N CYS A 295 12.17 7.49 4.14
CA CYS A 295 12.99 8.68 3.91
C CYS A 295 13.14 9.53 5.19
N LEU A 296 14.31 10.11 5.44
CA LEU A 296 14.57 11.00 6.60
C LEU A 296 14.57 12.49 6.21
N ASP A 297 14.09 12.82 5.02
CA ASP A 297 13.90 14.19 4.52
C ASP A 297 12.62 14.84 5.11
N PRO A 298 12.60 16.16 5.38
CA PRO A 298 13.63 17.15 5.09
C PRO A 298 14.75 17.29 6.12
N LEU A 299 14.69 16.65 7.29
CA LEU A 299 15.71 16.84 8.34
C LEU A 299 17.10 16.33 7.92
N LYS A 300 17.15 15.15 7.30
CA LYS A 300 18.33 14.59 6.63
C LYS A 300 18.03 14.46 5.15
N GLY A 301 18.04 15.60 4.46
CA GLY A 301 17.69 15.66 3.03
C GLY A 301 18.49 14.68 2.18
N GLY A 302 17.79 13.89 1.36
CA GLY A 302 18.40 12.85 0.52
C GLY A 302 18.94 11.62 1.27
N VAL A 303 18.64 11.45 2.57
CA VAL A 303 19.01 10.25 3.34
C VAL A 303 17.81 9.33 3.48
N LEU A 304 17.97 8.07 3.07
CA LEU A 304 17.01 6.99 3.32
C LEU A 304 17.50 6.12 4.47
N VAL A 305 16.59 5.43 5.15
CA VAL A 305 16.92 4.47 6.21
C VAL A 305 16.33 3.11 5.88
N PHE A 306 17.08 2.05 6.19
CA PHE A 306 16.65 0.66 6.08
C PHE A 306 16.99 -0.08 7.38
N ILE A 307 16.12 -0.95 7.87
CA ILE A 307 16.28 -1.64 9.16
C ILE A 307 15.71 -3.06 9.16
N GLY A 308 16.48 -3.98 9.75
CA GLY A 308 16.12 -5.39 9.92
C GLY A 308 15.91 -6.13 8.61
N GLY A 309 14.85 -6.94 8.53
CA GLY A 309 14.61 -7.88 7.44
C GLY A 309 15.07 -9.29 7.79
N CYS A 310 15.01 -10.20 6.82
CA CYS A 310 15.28 -11.63 7.00
C CYS A 310 16.38 -12.09 6.02
N ASN A 311 17.31 -12.93 6.49
CA ASN A 311 18.38 -13.48 5.66
C ASN A 311 18.03 -14.83 5.04
N LYS A 312 18.95 -15.38 4.22
CA LYS A 312 18.80 -16.69 3.54
C LYS A 312 18.74 -17.91 4.48
N SER A 313 19.04 -17.73 5.77
CA SER A 313 18.91 -18.76 6.82
C SER A 313 17.55 -18.69 7.52
N LEU A 314 16.65 -17.81 7.06
CA LEU A 314 15.40 -17.40 7.73
C LEU A 314 15.62 -16.74 9.11
N GLU A 315 16.82 -16.22 9.37
CA GLU A 315 17.11 -15.48 10.59
C GLU A 315 16.68 -14.01 10.44
N ALA A 316 15.94 -13.52 11.42
CA ALA A 316 15.58 -12.12 11.54
C ALA A 316 16.81 -11.25 11.88
N LEU A 317 16.88 -10.06 11.28
CA LEU A 317 17.99 -9.13 11.38
C LEU A 317 17.62 -7.88 12.18
N GLU A 318 18.62 -7.22 12.76
CA GLU A 318 18.47 -6.04 13.66
C GLU A 318 19.36 -4.86 13.28
N ASP A 319 20.15 -5.02 12.23
CA ASP A 319 21.04 -4.00 11.71
C ASP A 319 20.26 -2.93 10.93
N MET A 320 20.78 -1.70 11.00
CA MET A 320 20.15 -0.48 10.52
C MET A 320 21.18 0.28 9.69
N TYR A 321 20.78 0.82 8.55
CA TYR A 321 21.67 1.52 7.61
C TYR A 321 21.03 2.81 7.14
N TYR A 322 21.87 3.84 6.95
CA TYR A 322 21.55 4.99 6.12
C TYR A 322 22.04 4.76 4.69
N LEU A 323 21.22 5.12 3.71
CA LEU A 323 21.65 5.37 2.34
C LEU A 323 21.72 6.87 2.12
N TYR A 324 22.91 7.40 1.91
CA TYR A 324 23.12 8.76 1.43
C TYR A 324 23.00 8.74 -0.10
N THR A 325 21.92 9.34 -0.63
CA THR A 325 21.65 9.34 -2.08
C THR A 325 22.41 10.40 -2.86
N ASP A 326 22.98 11.40 -2.16
CA ASP A 326 23.61 12.59 -2.73
C ASP A 326 22.65 13.48 -3.56
N LEU A 327 21.34 13.16 -3.56
CA LEU A 327 20.30 13.91 -4.24
C LEU A 327 19.69 15.01 -3.34
N THR A 328 19.23 16.10 -3.96
CA THR A 328 18.51 17.18 -3.27
C THR A 328 17.14 17.41 -3.92
N ARG A 329 16.13 17.80 -3.12
CA ARG A 329 14.81 18.17 -3.67
C ARG A 329 14.94 19.40 -4.57
N VAL A 330 14.46 19.31 -5.81
CA VAL A 330 14.44 20.44 -6.73
C VAL A 330 13.37 21.44 -6.28
N GLN A 331 13.66 22.75 -6.37
CA GLN A 331 12.83 23.80 -5.77
C GLN A 331 11.39 23.86 -6.31
N ASP A 332 11.13 23.32 -7.51
CA ASP A 332 9.78 23.19 -8.08
C ASP A 332 8.94 22.07 -7.44
N GLU A 333 9.52 21.06 -6.79
CA GLU A 333 8.75 20.03 -6.09
C GLU A 333 7.98 20.62 -4.89
N TRP A 334 8.46 21.72 -4.30
CA TRP A 334 7.76 22.48 -3.26
C TRP A 334 6.48 23.19 -3.76
N ARG A 335 6.26 23.28 -5.08
CA ARG A 335 5.04 23.91 -5.64
C ARG A 335 3.84 22.96 -5.71
N LEU A 336 4.03 21.67 -5.48
CA LEU A 336 3.09 20.61 -5.87
C LEU A 336 1.87 20.41 -4.96
N GLU A 337 1.75 21.17 -3.86
CA GLU A 337 0.48 21.24 -3.09
C GLU A 337 -0.54 22.20 -3.69
N LYS A 338 -0.14 23.14 -4.58
CA LYS A 338 -1.07 23.99 -5.30
C LYS A 338 -1.77 23.19 -6.40
N LEU A 339 -2.86 22.51 -6.00
CA LEU A 339 -3.90 21.95 -6.86
C LEU A 339 -4.04 22.80 -8.13
N SER A 340 -3.95 22.20 -9.32
CA SER A 340 -4.08 22.95 -10.57
C SER A 340 -5.40 23.70 -10.63
N LEU A 341 -5.46 24.84 -11.31
CA LEU A 341 -6.67 25.68 -11.38
C LEU A 341 -7.92 24.86 -11.80
N LYS A 342 -7.73 23.90 -12.72
CA LYS A 342 -8.77 22.94 -13.14
C LYS A 342 -9.25 22.03 -11.99
N LYS A 343 -8.36 21.58 -11.12
CA LYS A 343 -8.65 20.74 -9.94
C LYS A 343 -9.33 21.58 -8.83
N GLN A 344 -8.88 22.82 -8.60
CA GLN A 344 -9.53 23.77 -7.70
C GLN A 344 -10.96 24.12 -8.14
N LEU A 345 -11.17 24.39 -9.44
CA LEU A 345 -12.49 24.67 -9.99
C LEU A 345 -13.41 23.44 -9.93
N LYS A 346 -12.90 22.23 -10.21
CA LYS A 346 -13.66 20.98 -10.06
C LYS A 346 -14.15 20.77 -8.62
N LEU A 347 -13.29 21.01 -7.63
CA LEU A 347 -13.66 20.93 -6.21
C LEU A 347 -14.70 21.97 -5.81
N LYS A 348 -14.52 23.25 -6.19
CA LYS A 348 -15.53 24.30 -5.92
C LYS A 348 -16.89 24.00 -6.53
N CYS A 349 -16.94 23.43 -7.74
CA CYS A 349 -18.20 22.97 -8.32
C CYS A 349 -18.82 21.79 -7.54
N GLN A 350 -18.02 20.89 -6.96
CA GLN A 350 -18.53 19.79 -6.14
C GLN A 350 -19.04 20.26 -4.78
N GLU A 351 -18.34 21.19 -4.12
CA GLU A 351 -18.76 21.85 -2.87
C GLU A 351 -20.09 22.59 -3.04
N GLN A 352 -20.25 23.34 -4.15
CA GLN A 352 -21.48 24.06 -4.44
C GLN A 352 -22.68 23.10 -4.63
N ASN A 353 -22.51 21.97 -5.33
CA ASN A 353 -23.56 20.96 -5.49
C ASN A 353 -23.92 20.23 -4.18
N LEU A 354 -22.99 20.14 -3.22
CA LEU A 354 -23.29 19.63 -1.87
C LEU A 354 -24.09 20.65 -1.04
N SER A 355 -23.78 21.95 -1.17
CA SER A 355 -24.51 23.01 -0.44
C SER A 355 -26.00 23.13 -0.82
N SER A 356 -26.35 22.78 -2.07
CA SER A 356 -27.74 22.82 -2.57
C SER A 356 -28.67 21.71 -2.07
N SER A 357 -28.18 20.78 -1.22
CA SER A 357 -28.97 19.63 -0.72
C SER A 357 -29.72 19.89 0.60
N PHE A 358 -29.40 20.99 1.31
CA PHE A 358 -29.89 21.24 2.69
C PHE A 358 -30.72 22.54 2.83
N HIS A 359 -31.74 22.73 1.98
CA HIS A 359 -32.80 23.71 2.29
C HIS A 359 -34.15 23.48 1.59
N GLU A 360 -34.82 22.35 1.84
CA GLU A 360 -36.24 22.19 1.47
C GLU A 360 -37.06 21.46 2.55
N LYS A 361 -37.79 22.26 3.37
CA LYS A 361 -39.06 21.97 4.09
C LYS A 361 -39.21 22.82 5.38
N VAL A 362 -39.64 24.08 5.26
CA VAL A 362 -40.67 24.68 6.14
C VAL A 362 -41.45 25.73 5.35
N LEU A 363 -42.73 25.44 5.09
CA LEU A 363 -43.80 26.40 4.80
C LEU A 363 -45.08 25.82 5.44
N ALA A 364 -45.95 26.57 6.11
CA ALA A 364 -45.89 27.95 6.61
C ALA A 364 -47.06 28.15 7.60
N ARG A 365 -47.07 29.23 8.40
CA ARG A 365 -48.19 30.23 8.52
C ARG A 365 -48.26 30.99 9.86
N ILE A 366 -48.58 32.29 9.71
CA ILE A 366 -49.26 33.20 10.65
C ILE A 366 -48.45 33.66 11.88
N ASP A 367 -48.02 34.93 11.81
CA ASP A 367 -47.66 35.76 12.96
C ASP A 367 -48.88 36.49 13.55
N THR A 368 -48.84 36.82 14.85
CA THR A 368 -49.62 37.91 15.44
C THR A 368 -48.82 38.64 16.52
N ASN A 369 -48.53 39.92 16.26
CA ASN A 369 -48.19 41.04 17.14
C ASN A 369 -47.83 40.78 18.63
N SER A 370 -46.72 41.37 19.09
CA SER A 370 -46.81 42.63 19.86
C SER A 370 -45.42 43.26 20.14
N ASP A 371 -45.41 44.58 20.36
CA ASP A 371 -44.23 45.43 20.60
C ASP A 371 -43.51 45.19 21.95
N PHE A 372 -42.29 45.75 22.13
CA PHE A 372 -42.07 46.93 22.99
C PHE A 372 -40.58 47.38 23.07
N HIS A 373 -40.33 48.68 22.85
CA HIS A 373 -39.34 49.57 23.51
C HIS A 373 -37.83 49.21 23.59
N HIS A 374 -36.93 49.95 22.89
CA HIS A 374 -36.20 51.19 23.32
C HIS A 374 -34.82 50.93 23.99
N THR A 375 -33.82 51.83 24.05
CA THR A 375 -33.29 52.89 23.13
C THR A 375 -31.95 53.44 23.67
N LEU A 376 -30.90 53.40 22.84
CA LEU A 376 -29.67 54.25 22.71
C LEU A 376 -28.89 54.87 23.91
N LEU A 377 -27.56 54.80 23.78
CA LEU A 377 -26.50 55.85 23.89
C LEU A 377 -25.25 55.29 23.14
N SER A 378 -24.31 55.95 22.42
CA SER A 378 -23.91 57.34 22.09
C SER A 378 -23.30 58.20 23.23
N TYR A 379 -22.33 59.11 23.03
CA TYR A 379 -21.66 59.73 21.87
C TYR A 379 -20.10 59.58 21.99
N ALA A 380 -19.18 60.02 21.09
CA ALA A 380 -19.21 61.08 20.07
C ALA A 380 -18.33 60.82 18.80
N GLN A 381 -18.39 61.80 17.87
CA GLN A 381 -17.86 61.89 16.49
C GLN A 381 -16.66 62.91 16.45
N PRO A 382 -16.07 63.43 15.31
CA PRO A 382 -16.58 63.52 13.92
C PRO A 382 -15.59 63.37 12.72
N GLY A 383 -16.10 63.41 11.47
CA GLY A 383 -15.22 63.41 10.28
C GLY A 383 -15.77 63.54 8.82
N ARG A 384 -16.80 64.38 8.53
CA ARG A 384 -17.19 64.92 7.18
C ARG A 384 -17.66 63.95 6.05
N GLU A 385 -18.91 64.08 5.56
CA GLU A 385 -19.38 64.77 4.31
C GLU A 385 -19.15 63.94 3.00
N ASN A 386 -20.09 63.77 2.04
CA ASN A 386 -21.25 64.59 1.65
C ASN A 386 -22.39 63.80 0.90
N SER A 387 -23.61 64.37 0.91
CA SER A 387 -24.69 64.25 -0.11
C SER A 387 -25.54 62.96 -0.26
N PRO A 388 -26.78 63.01 -0.84
CA PRO A 388 -27.90 62.22 -0.32
C PRO A 388 -28.65 61.25 -1.27
N LEU A 389 -29.59 60.51 -0.67
CA LEU A 389 -30.68 59.70 -1.26
C LEU A 389 -31.64 60.56 -2.14
N ASN A 390 -32.55 60.04 -2.98
CA ASN A 390 -33.08 58.67 -3.07
C ASN A 390 -33.63 58.34 -4.49
N GLN A 391 -33.41 57.12 -5.01
CA GLN A 391 -34.34 56.50 -5.95
C GLN A 391 -34.20 54.97 -5.90
N THR A 392 -35.28 54.27 -5.53
CA THR A 392 -35.27 52.82 -5.24
C THR A 392 -35.67 51.99 -6.44
N GLN A 393 -34.73 51.23 -7.01
CA GLN A 393 -35.02 50.01 -7.79
C GLN A 393 -33.89 48.97 -7.68
N CYS A 394 -34.22 47.71 -7.91
CA CYS A 394 -33.46 46.56 -7.39
C CYS A 394 -32.18 46.23 -8.18
N HIS A 395 -31.06 45.98 -7.48
CA HIS A 395 -29.77 45.68 -8.09
C HIS A 395 -29.51 44.19 -8.38
N HIS A 396 -29.31 43.93 -9.67
CA HIS A 396 -28.25 43.06 -10.22
C HIS A 396 -28.20 41.57 -9.80
N GLY A 397 -28.84 40.73 -10.62
CA GLY A 397 -28.24 39.44 -10.97
C GLY A 397 -26.98 39.68 -11.83
N LYS A 398 -25.82 39.18 -11.39
CA LYS A 398 -24.53 39.40 -12.06
C LYS A 398 -24.45 38.57 -13.36
N LYS A 399 -24.46 39.22 -14.53
CA LYS A 399 -24.31 38.54 -15.83
C LYS A 399 -22.93 37.84 -15.89
N THR A 400 -22.93 36.51 -16.02
CA THR A 400 -21.70 35.69 -16.01
C THR A 400 -21.13 35.44 -17.40
N PHE A 401 -21.98 35.36 -18.43
CA PHE A 401 -21.60 35.34 -19.85
C PHE A 401 -22.77 35.81 -20.72
N GLN A 402 -22.53 35.99 -22.02
CA GLN A 402 -23.56 36.25 -23.02
C GLN A 402 -23.31 35.36 -24.24
N ALA A 403 -24.34 34.67 -24.72
CA ALA A 403 -24.31 33.85 -25.92
C ALA A 403 -25.55 34.16 -26.78
N LYS A 404 -25.41 33.97 -28.09
CA LYS A 404 -26.46 34.12 -29.10
C LYS A 404 -26.82 32.73 -29.62
N VAL A 405 -28.12 32.41 -29.70
CA VAL A 405 -28.56 31.22 -30.44
C VAL A 405 -28.42 31.50 -31.93
N THR A 406 -27.71 30.64 -32.65
CA THR A 406 -27.57 30.70 -34.11
C THR A 406 -28.60 29.83 -34.80
N GLU A 407 -28.87 28.64 -34.28
CA GLU A 407 -29.82 27.67 -34.86
C GLU A 407 -30.60 26.92 -33.77
N SER A 408 -31.80 26.43 -34.12
CA SER A 408 -32.61 25.57 -33.26
C SER A 408 -32.76 24.19 -33.91
N LEU A 409 -32.23 23.17 -33.25
CA LEU A 409 -32.33 21.77 -33.65
C LEU A 409 -33.48 21.09 -32.87
N SER A 410 -33.87 19.89 -33.29
CA SER A 410 -34.98 19.14 -32.66
C SER A 410 -34.73 18.74 -31.20
N HIS A 411 -33.48 18.73 -30.74
CA HIS A 411 -33.06 18.28 -29.41
C HIS A 411 -32.07 19.25 -28.71
N GLY A 412 -31.90 20.46 -29.24
CA GLY A 412 -30.93 21.43 -28.72
C GLY A 412 -30.81 22.69 -29.57
N TYR A 413 -29.87 23.56 -29.21
CA TYR A 413 -29.60 24.81 -29.90
C TYR A 413 -28.13 24.91 -30.26
N THR A 414 -27.82 25.42 -31.46
CA THR A 414 -26.47 25.87 -31.77
C THR A 414 -26.29 27.27 -31.19
N ILE A 415 -25.21 27.50 -30.44
CA ILE A 415 -24.93 28.77 -29.77
C ILE A 415 -23.54 29.29 -30.10
N GLU A 416 -23.43 30.62 -30.12
CA GLU A 416 -22.25 31.39 -30.46
C GLU A 416 -21.96 32.40 -29.35
N THR A 417 -20.70 32.50 -28.92
CA THR A 417 -20.26 33.42 -27.87
C THR A 417 -18.83 33.90 -28.14
N ILE A 418 -18.41 34.99 -27.51
CA ILE A 418 -17.04 35.50 -27.56
C ILE A 418 -16.48 35.48 -26.15
N VAL A 419 -15.38 34.75 -25.95
CA VAL A 419 -14.65 34.68 -24.69
C VAL A 419 -13.20 35.05 -24.99
N ASP A 420 -12.65 36.02 -24.24
CA ASP A 420 -11.28 36.54 -24.39
C ASP A 420 -10.92 36.89 -25.84
N GLY A 421 -11.87 37.50 -26.57
CA GLY A 421 -11.73 37.90 -27.97
C GLY A 421 -11.83 36.77 -29.00
N LYS A 422 -11.96 35.50 -28.57
CA LYS A 422 -12.13 34.34 -29.46
C LYS A 422 -13.59 33.96 -29.62
N LEU A 423 -14.00 33.74 -30.86
CA LEU A 423 -15.33 33.23 -31.20
C LEU A 423 -15.40 31.73 -30.86
N LEU A 424 -16.41 31.35 -30.10
CA LEU A 424 -16.70 29.96 -29.72
C LEU A 424 -18.10 29.60 -30.19
N HIS A 425 -18.21 28.46 -30.89
CA HIS A 425 -19.44 27.96 -31.49
C HIS A 425 -19.65 26.52 -31.00
N GLY A 426 -20.85 26.16 -30.55
CA GLY A 426 -21.11 24.86 -29.94
C GLY A 426 -22.59 24.52 -29.79
N ILE A 427 -22.89 23.28 -29.40
CA ILE A 427 -24.27 22.76 -29.32
C ILE A 427 -24.68 22.61 -27.84
N LEU A 428 -25.80 23.24 -27.49
CA LEU A 428 -26.44 23.17 -26.18
C LEU A 428 -27.70 22.28 -26.26
N PHE A 429 -27.58 21.04 -25.78
CA PHE A 429 -28.71 20.10 -25.76
C PHE A 429 -29.79 20.53 -24.76
N SER A 430 -31.07 20.45 -25.17
CA SER A 430 -32.19 20.80 -24.29
C SER A 430 -32.59 19.60 -23.44
N ASN A 431 -32.21 19.58 -22.16
CA ASN A 431 -32.57 18.50 -21.25
C ASN A 431 -34.06 18.58 -20.83
N LYS A 432 -34.95 18.19 -21.74
CA LYS A 432 -36.35 17.88 -21.44
C LYS A 432 -36.46 16.38 -21.12
N PRO A 433 -36.94 15.97 -19.94
CA PRO A 433 -37.15 14.56 -19.64
C PRO A 433 -38.26 14.00 -20.54
N SER A 434 -37.89 13.12 -21.47
CA SER A 434 -38.83 12.45 -22.37
C SER A 434 -39.64 11.40 -21.61
N SER A 435 -40.95 11.62 -21.46
CA SER A 435 -41.89 10.62 -20.96
C SER A 435 -41.86 9.36 -21.85
N PRO A 436 -41.82 8.13 -21.28
CA PRO A 436 -41.76 6.91 -22.07
C PRO A 436 -43.05 6.70 -22.87
N GLN A 437 -42.99 6.80 -24.20
CA GLN A 437 -44.10 6.43 -25.07
C GLN A 437 -44.05 4.94 -25.42
N ILE A 438 -45.12 4.23 -25.05
CA ILE A 438 -45.42 2.89 -25.55
C ILE A 438 -45.95 3.04 -26.98
N VAL A 439 -45.27 2.44 -27.97
CA VAL A 439 -45.79 2.30 -29.34
C VAL A 439 -45.62 0.87 -29.82
N SER A 440 -46.70 0.30 -30.33
CA SER A 440 -46.79 -1.08 -30.84
C SER A 440 -46.89 -1.13 -32.37
N HIS A 441 -46.68 -2.33 -32.91
CA HIS A 441 -47.04 -2.82 -34.27
C HIS A 441 -46.10 -2.60 -35.48
N LYS A 442 -45.50 -3.73 -35.90
CA LYS A 442 -45.66 -4.38 -37.23
C LYS A 442 -45.71 -3.49 -38.50
N ASN A 443 -44.72 -3.63 -39.40
CA ASN A 443 -44.85 -4.51 -40.59
C ASN A 443 -43.68 -4.50 -41.62
N ARG A 444 -43.00 -5.65 -41.76
CA ARG A 444 -42.94 -6.50 -42.98
C ARG A 444 -42.60 -5.90 -44.36
N ARG A 445 -41.37 -6.17 -44.87
CA ARG A 445 -40.95 -6.49 -46.27
C ARG A 445 -39.40 -6.59 -46.32
N LYS A 446 -38.72 -7.39 -47.16
CA LYS A 446 -39.06 -8.55 -48.02
C LYS A 446 -37.77 -9.41 -48.23
N ARG A 447 -37.92 -10.71 -48.51
CA ARG A 447 -36.87 -11.73 -48.77
C ARG A 447 -35.83 -11.38 -49.85
N GLU A 448 -34.65 -12.00 -49.76
CA GLU A 448 -34.22 -13.01 -50.75
C GLU A 448 -33.45 -14.17 -50.06
N SER A 449 -33.06 -15.24 -50.77
CA SER A 449 -32.91 -16.59 -50.14
C SER A 449 -32.05 -17.63 -50.89
N ALA A 450 -31.43 -18.55 -50.14
CA ALA A 450 -30.90 -19.87 -50.59
C ALA A 450 -31.06 -20.91 -49.46
N GLU A 451 -30.94 -22.22 -49.75
CA GLU A 451 -31.45 -23.33 -48.90
C GLU A 451 -30.39 -24.40 -48.47
N ILE A 452 -30.88 -25.52 -47.89
CA ILE A 452 -30.22 -26.78 -47.45
C ILE A 452 -29.83 -26.80 -45.94
N GLY A 453 -30.29 -27.74 -45.09
CA GLY A 453 -31.40 -28.72 -45.23
C GLY A 453 -31.38 -29.90 -44.21
N PHE A 454 -32.50 -30.13 -43.48
CA PHE A 454 -32.80 -31.30 -42.59
C PHE A 454 -31.90 -31.49 -41.34
N VAL A 455 -32.21 -32.24 -40.25
CA VAL A 455 -33.24 -33.25 -39.89
C VAL A 455 -33.91 -32.96 -38.50
N LEU A 456 -34.99 -33.69 -38.20
CA LEU A 456 -36.02 -33.60 -37.14
C LEU A 456 -35.67 -33.98 -35.66
N ASN A 457 -36.48 -33.42 -34.74
CA ASN A 457 -37.07 -33.97 -33.47
C ASN A 457 -36.16 -34.40 -32.27
N GLY A 458 -36.64 -34.35 -31.01
CA GLY A 458 -37.99 -34.00 -30.51
C GLY A 458 -38.12 -33.81 -28.97
N ASP A 459 -39.36 -33.63 -28.50
CA ASP A 459 -39.77 -33.05 -27.19
C ASP A 459 -39.99 -34.02 -25.98
N TYR A 460 -40.46 -33.42 -24.86
CA TYR A 460 -41.07 -33.95 -23.60
C TYR A 460 -40.11 -34.21 -22.42
N ASN A 461 -40.23 -33.53 -21.27
CA ASN A 461 -41.27 -33.55 -20.19
C ASN A 461 -41.25 -34.86 -19.35
N SER A 462 -41.40 -34.87 -18.01
CA SER A 462 -41.69 -33.79 -17.02
C SER A 462 -41.35 -34.16 -15.55
N ASN A 463 -41.32 -33.14 -14.67
CA ASN A 463 -41.25 -33.18 -13.18
C ASN A 463 -42.40 -33.98 -12.49
N PRO A 464 -42.49 -34.08 -11.13
CA PRO A 464 -41.55 -34.65 -10.12
C PRO A 464 -42.30 -35.50 -9.04
N LYS A 465 -41.62 -36.02 -7.97
CA LYS A 465 -42.09 -35.97 -6.54
C LYS A 465 -41.32 -36.83 -5.50
N THR A 466 -41.31 -36.29 -4.29
CA THR A 466 -40.92 -36.73 -2.92
C THR A 466 -41.41 -38.11 -2.39
N SER A 467 -40.61 -38.80 -1.54
CA SER A 467 -40.79 -38.89 -0.04
C SER A 467 -40.34 -40.19 0.71
N LYS A 468 -39.90 -40.02 1.98
CA LYS A 468 -40.06 -40.88 3.21
C LYS A 468 -39.43 -42.31 3.39
N SER A 469 -38.36 -42.33 4.20
CA SER A 469 -38.19 -43.03 5.53
C SER A 469 -38.34 -44.58 5.78
N LEU A 470 -37.21 -45.17 6.22
CA LEU A 470 -36.96 -46.05 7.41
C LEU A 470 -37.37 -47.55 7.53
N ASN A 471 -36.39 -48.31 8.07
CA ASN A 471 -36.40 -49.48 8.97
C ASN A 471 -36.44 -50.97 8.51
N GLN A 472 -35.24 -51.59 8.55
CA GLN A 472 -34.79 -52.74 9.39
C GLN A 472 -35.34 -54.19 9.29
N GLY A 473 -34.36 -55.11 9.32
CA GLY A 473 -34.40 -56.49 9.87
C GLY A 473 -33.23 -57.34 9.32
N ALA A 474 -32.71 -58.42 9.93
CA ALA A 474 -32.66 -58.95 11.31
C ALA A 474 -31.79 -60.26 11.29
N VAL A 475 -31.66 -61.01 12.42
CA VAL A 475 -31.02 -62.37 12.56
C VAL A 475 -29.46 -62.35 12.50
N GLU A 476 -28.65 -63.03 13.34
CA GLU A 476 -28.87 -63.89 14.56
C GLU A 476 -27.75 -63.69 15.63
N ASN A 477 -27.39 -64.73 16.41
CA ASN A 477 -26.37 -64.75 17.51
C ASN A 477 -25.53 -66.06 17.47
N ILE A 478 -24.47 -66.27 18.30
CA ILE A 478 -24.44 -66.86 19.67
C ILE A 478 -22.96 -66.79 20.16
N GLN A 479 -22.55 -66.18 21.30
CA GLN A 479 -22.59 -66.60 22.74
C GLN A 479 -21.66 -67.79 23.14
N PRO A 480 -21.19 -67.96 24.42
CA PRO A 480 -20.96 -67.06 25.59
C PRO A 480 -19.44 -67.05 26.03
N ASP A 481 -18.90 -66.58 27.18
CA ASP A 481 -19.27 -66.66 28.62
C ASP A 481 -18.49 -65.63 29.52
N ASN A 482 -18.59 -65.73 30.86
CA ASN A 482 -18.26 -64.73 31.91
C ASN A 482 -16.81 -64.86 32.52
N THR A 483 -16.30 -64.18 33.59
CA THR A 483 -16.88 -63.54 34.82
C THR A 483 -15.85 -62.68 35.63
N HIS A 484 -16.31 -61.70 36.45
CA HIS A 484 -15.65 -60.99 37.61
C HIS A 484 -14.33 -60.18 37.39
N GLY A 485 -13.96 -59.14 38.19
CA GLY A 485 -14.70 -58.28 39.15
C GLY A 485 -13.85 -57.67 40.32
N MET A 486 -13.96 -56.34 40.59
CA MET A 486 -13.59 -55.56 41.83
C MET A 486 -12.11 -55.58 42.36
N ASP A 487 -11.53 -54.60 43.10
CA ASP A 487 -11.73 -53.12 43.25
C ASP A 487 -10.53 -52.48 44.06
N SER A 488 -10.30 -51.17 43.95
CA SER A 488 -9.68 -50.22 44.92
C SER A 488 -8.17 -50.21 45.37
N THR A 489 -7.57 -48.99 45.31
CA THR A 489 -6.63 -48.29 46.25
C THR A 489 -5.13 -48.67 46.50
N ALA A 490 -4.23 -47.85 45.93
CA ALA A 490 -3.11 -47.04 46.52
C ALA A 490 -2.12 -47.54 47.61
N GLN A 491 -0.79 -47.39 47.37
CA GLN A 491 0.22 -46.68 48.22
C GLN A 491 1.69 -46.67 47.67
N GLU A 492 2.51 -45.71 48.11
CA GLU A 492 4.01 -45.64 48.07
C GLU A 492 4.63 -46.32 49.33
N PRO A 493 5.97 -46.57 49.54
CA PRO A 493 7.15 -45.80 49.07
C PRO A 493 8.53 -46.53 48.84
N LYS A 494 9.55 -45.74 48.42
CA LYS A 494 11.02 -45.73 48.72
C LYS A 494 11.86 -47.00 49.02
N THR A 495 13.03 -47.07 48.37
CA THR A 495 14.40 -47.39 48.93
C THR A 495 15.48 -47.08 47.84
N GLU A 496 16.76 -47.47 47.95
CA GLU A 496 17.94 -46.84 48.63
C GLU A 496 19.26 -47.34 47.95
N ALA A 497 20.50 -46.83 48.10
CA ALA A 497 21.13 -45.61 48.67
C ALA A 497 22.64 -45.52 48.24
N ALA A 498 23.39 -44.47 48.66
CA ALA A 498 24.87 -44.31 48.68
C ALA A 498 25.64 -44.19 47.32
N ALA A 499 26.80 -43.49 47.19
CA ALA A 499 27.52 -42.51 48.05
C ALA A 499 28.53 -41.64 47.23
N VAL A 500 29.13 -40.64 47.88
CA VAL A 500 29.97 -39.51 47.37
C VAL A 500 31.47 -39.75 47.72
N PRO A 501 32.48 -39.39 46.88
CA PRO A 501 33.18 -38.09 47.02
C PRO A 501 33.85 -37.45 45.78
N ASP A 502 34.10 -36.12 45.89
CA ASP A 502 35.03 -35.34 45.06
C ASP A 502 36.51 -35.80 45.17
N LEU A 503 37.34 -35.50 44.16
CA LEU A 503 38.59 -34.74 44.40
C LEU A 503 39.23 -34.07 43.15
N LYS A 504 39.48 -32.77 43.31
CA LYS A 504 40.54 -31.87 42.78
C LYS A 504 41.64 -32.40 41.81
N ASN A 505 41.87 -31.57 40.77
CA ASN A 505 43.15 -31.10 40.20
C ASN A 505 44.48 -31.87 40.45
N LEU A 506 45.23 -32.11 39.36
CA LEU A 506 46.65 -31.70 39.29
C LEU A 506 47.10 -31.43 37.84
N ALA A 507 48.11 -30.58 37.65
CA ALA A 507 48.79 -30.32 36.37
C ALA A 507 49.91 -31.36 36.12
N SER A 508 50.33 -31.66 34.89
CA SER A 508 51.19 -30.82 34.01
C SER A 508 51.47 -31.60 32.70
N SER A 509 52.14 -31.12 31.63
CA SER A 509 53.24 -30.14 31.50
C SER A 509 53.46 -29.67 30.05
N ASN A 510 54.41 -28.72 29.87
CA ASN A 510 55.24 -28.43 28.69
C ASN A 510 54.79 -27.49 27.53
N ALA A 511 55.71 -26.56 27.24
CA ALA A 511 56.15 -26.09 25.92
C ALA A 511 55.28 -25.15 25.04
N HIS A 512 55.32 -23.86 25.41
CA HIS A 512 55.75 -22.73 24.55
C HIS A 512 55.65 -22.72 23.00
N MET A 513 55.18 -21.55 22.51
CA MET A 513 55.51 -20.86 21.24
C MET A 513 54.70 -21.21 19.96
N PRO A 514 54.58 -20.25 18.99
CA PRO A 514 53.50 -20.23 18.00
C PRO A 514 53.91 -20.76 16.61
N HIS A 515 52.93 -20.86 15.70
CA HIS A 515 53.17 -21.17 14.28
C HIS A 515 52.87 -19.99 13.35
N GLU A 516 53.67 -19.92 12.28
CA GLU A 516 53.73 -18.82 11.30
C GLU A 516 52.89 -19.08 10.04
N VAL A 517 52.89 -18.11 9.14
CA VAL A 517 52.11 -18.06 7.89
C VAL A 517 52.80 -18.83 6.74
N PRO A 518 52.09 -19.67 5.96
CA PRO A 518 52.60 -20.27 4.72
C PRO A 518 52.49 -19.31 3.50
N PRO A 519 53.31 -19.48 2.45
CA PRO A 519 53.68 -18.38 1.55
C PRO A 519 52.80 -18.16 0.30
N TYR A 520 52.99 -16.98 -0.30
CA TYR A 520 52.41 -16.47 -1.55
C TYR A 520 53.10 -17.08 -2.80
N VAL A 521 52.41 -17.11 -3.95
CA VAL A 521 52.96 -17.56 -5.26
C VAL A 521 52.51 -16.62 -6.38
N GLU A 522 53.46 -16.13 -7.18
CA GLU A 522 53.21 -15.23 -8.33
C GLU A 522 53.06 -15.97 -9.68
N PRO A 523 52.23 -15.46 -10.61
CA PRO A 523 52.30 -15.79 -12.03
C PRO A 523 53.18 -14.76 -12.83
N PRO A 524 53.89 -15.19 -13.90
CA PRO A 524 54.85 -14.35 -14.63
C PRO A 524 54.23 -13.46 -15.71
N ALA A 525 55.00 -12.47 -16.20
CA ALA A 525 54.52 -11.39 -17.07
C ALA A 525 55.08 -11.37 -18.51
N THR A 526 54.25 -10.82 -19.41
CA THR A 526 54.58 -10.19 -20.72
C THR A 526 55.20 -10.98 -21.88
N ARG A 527 54.52 -10.91 -23.03
CA ARG A 527 55.14 -10.64 -24.35
C ARG A 527 54.23 -9.72 -25.17
N THR A 528 54.82 -8.74 -25.84
CA THR A 528 54.16 -7.76 -26.73
C THR A 528 54.14 -8.22 -28.19
N LEU A 529 53.16 -7.73 -28.97
CA LEU A 529 53.38 -7.21 -30.35
C LEU A 529 52.17 -6.40 -30.85
N ASN A 530 52.38 -5.61 -31.90
CA ASN A 530 51.44 -4.60 -32.44
C ASN A 530 50.60 -5.16 -33.61
N LEU A 531 49.48 -4.50 -33.95
CA LEU A 531 49.32 -3.73 -35.21
C LEU A 531 47.94 -3.04 -35.32
N ASN A 532 47.69 -2.31 -36.41
CA ASN A 532 46.64 -1.31 -36.56
C ASN A 532 45.50 -1.70 -37.55
N ASP A 533 44.48 -0.81 -37.59
CA ASP A 533 43.72 -0.32 -38.76
C ASP A 533 42.75 -1.25 -39.56
N ASP A 534 41.76 -0.60 -40.17
CA ASP A 534 40.85 -1.02 -41.27
C ASP A 534 39.84 -2.18 -41.08
N MET A 535 38.72 -2.27 -41.81
CA MET A 535 37.71 -1.28 -42.26
C MET A 535 36.48 -1.99 -42.93
N ILE A 536 35.30 -1.35 -42.89
CA ILE A 536 34.19 -1.42 -43.89
C ILE A 536 33.31 -2.69 -44.03
N SER A 537 32.08 -2.45 -44.54
CA SER A 537 30.99 -3.35 -44.99
C SER A 537 30.18 -4.05 -43.88
N GLU A 538 28.83 -3.99 -43.81
CA GLU A 538 27.71 -3.79 -44.78
C GLU A 538 27.38 -4.98 -45.70
N THR A 539 26.34 -5.76 -45.32
CA THR A 539 25.18 -6.24 -46.12
C THR A 539 24.36 -7.18 -45.21
N GLU A 540 23.11 -6.88 -44.90
CA GLU A 540 21.89 -7.22 -45.67
C GLU A 540 21.84 -8.67 -46.19
N PHE A 541 20.89 -9.48 -45.72
CA PHE A 541 19.68 -9.79 -46.49
C PHE A 541 18.55 -10.48 -45.67
N LEU A 542 17.42 -10.72 -46.33
CA LEU A 542 16.07 -10.91 -45.77
C LEU A 542 15.73 -12.28 -45.16
N ALA A 543 14.67 -12.24 -44.35
CA ALA A 543 13.92 -13.32 -43.72
C ALA A 543 13.36 -14.43 -44.63
N ALA A 544 13.09 -15.60 -44.02
CA ALA A 544 12.04 -16.55 -44.44
C ALA A 544 11.54 -17.43 -43.27
N GLU A 545 10.40 -18.08 -43.52
CA GLU A 545 9.61 -19.06 -42.75
C GLU A 545 10.42 -20.29 -42.24
N GLY A 546 9.97 -21.13 -41.29
CA GLY A 546 8.71 -21.25 -40.52
C GLY A 546 8.51 -22.66 -39.92
N LEU A 547 7.33 -22.93 -39.32
CA LEU A 547 6.83 -24.23 -38.80
C LEU A 547 7.41 -24.76 -37.44
N PRO A 548 6.69 -25.64 -36.69
CA PRO A 548 6.66 -25.58 -35.22
C PRO A 548 6.91 -26.95 -34.50
N PRO A 549 6.33 -27.29 -33.31
CA PRO A 549 7.11 -27.82 -32.18
C PRO A 549 7.18 -29.36 -32.07
N CYS A 550 8.14 -29.84 -31.27
CA CYS A 550 8.25 -31.25 -30.86
C CYS A 550 7.76 -31.46 -29.42
N ARG A 551 6.65 -32.22 -29.31
CA ARG A 551 6.20 -33.09 -28.21
C ARG A 551 6.45 -32.65 -26.77
#